data_AF-A0R7V4-F1
#
_entry.id   AF-A0R7V4-F1
#
_cell.length_a   1.000
_cell.length_b   1.000
_cell.length_c   1.000
_cell.angle_alpha   90.00
_cell.angle_beta   90.00
_cell.angle_gamma   90.00
#
_symmetry.space_group_name_H-M   'P 1'
#
loop_
_entity.id
_entity.type
_entity.pdbx_description
1 polymer ?
#
loop_
_entity_poly.entity_id
_entity_poly.type
_entity_poly.pdbx_seq_one_letter_code
_entity_poly.pdbx_strand_id
1 'polypeptide(L)'
;MSQQSLFITTPLPVSTIQPPSLISLSYRVAAEKVAMWEIQHRFKTEVFVSSRPKEDKWHLTSNEFWYWDRIIESGKSYMVGDIPTQEYLRKFSSPLSKWQKLAYVWAIENPDSILDVETSRHEWQVYTRGEYVEFSLPHQDKGGERNYVTRNGKTKVLVNED
;
A
#
# COMPACT_ATOMS: atom_id res chain seq x y z
N MET A 1 20.33 62.99 30.06
CA MET A 1 20.01 61.58 30.36
C MET A 1 19.03 61.10 29.32
N SER A 2 19.50 60.34 28.34
CA SER A 2 18.74 59.84 27.20
C SER A 2 18.20 58.45 27.50
N GLN A 3 16.92 58.21 27.28
CA GLN A 3 16.40 56.89 26.94
C GLN A 3 15.39 57.05 25.81
N GLN A 4 15.81 56.61 24.63
CA GLN A 4 14.97 56.35 23.47
C GLN A 4 14.54 54.89 23.57
N SER A 5 13.24 54.62 23.63
CA SER A 5 12.70 53.26 23.49
C SER A 5 12.25 53.05 22.04
N LEU A 6 13.04 52.26 21.33
CA LEU A 6 12.77 51.77 19.99
C LEU A 6 11.75 50.62 20.07
N PHE A 7 10.54 50.80 19.54
CA PHE A 7 9.67 49.69 19.18
C PHE A 7 9.88 49.40 17.70
N ILE A 8 10.72 48.39 17.41
CA ILE A 8 10.82 47.76 16.10
C ILE A 8 9.84 46.59 16.12
N THR A 9 8.68 46.77 15.52
CA THR A 9 7.71 45.68 15.30
C THR A 9 8.03 45.04 13.95
N THR A 10 8.92 44.04 13.95
CA THR A 10 9.13 43.19 12.78
C THR A 10 8.05 42.10 12.77
N PRO A 11 7.21 41.98 11.74
CA PRO A 11 6.34 40.81 11.61
C PRO A 11 7.20 39.60 11.20
N LEU A 12 7.08 38.50 11.96
CA LEU A 12 7.66 37.21 11.60
C LEU A 12 7.02 36.71 10.29
N PRO A 13 7.79 36.17 9.33
CA PRO A 13 7.21 35.57 8.14
C PRO A 13 6.44 34.29 8.54
N VAL A 14 5.18 34.23 8.11
CA VAL A 14 4.35 33.03 8.14
C VAL A 14 5.07 31.96 7.32
N SER A 15 5.60 30.94 7.99
CA SER A 15 6.05 29.72 7.33
C SER A 15 4.83 29.06 6.70
N THR A 16 4.66 29.25 5.39
CA THR A 16 3.72 28.48 4.59
C THR A 16 4.10 27.02 4.74
N ILE A 17 3.25 26.25 5.44
CA ILE A 17 3.37 24.80 5.53
C ILE A 17 3.18 24.29 4.10
N GLN A 18 4.28 23.98 3.45
CA GLN A 18 4.29 23.28 2.17
C GLN A 18 3.61 21.92 2.41
N PRO A 19 2.55 21.57 1.67
CA PRO A 19 1.97 20.23 1.78
C PRO A 19 3.09 19.21 1.50
N PRO A 20 3.12 18.08 2.21
CA PRO A 20 4.12 17.05 1.98
C PRO A 20 4.09 16.70 0.49
N SER A 21 5.21 16.96 -0.16
CA SER A 21 5.44 16.59 -1.55
C SER A 21 5.06 15.12 -1.71
N LEU A 22 4.06 14.85 -2.54
CA LEU A 22 3.78 13.51 -3.05
C LEU A 22 5.13 12.93 -3.46
N ILE A 23 5.55 11.88 -2.76
CA ILE A 23 6.77 11.16 -3.08
C ILE A 23 6.53 10.62 -4.48
N SER A 24 7.03 11.34 -5.48
CA SER A 24 7.16 10.87 -6.84
C SER A 24 7.97 9.59 -6.70
N LEU A 25 7.30 8.44 -6.85
CA LEU A 25 7.92 7.14 -6.98
C LEU A 25 8.72 7.16 -8.30
N SER A 26 9.86 7.84 -8.27
CA SER A 26 10.89 7.80 -9.29
C SER A 26 11.66 6.47 -9.14
N TYR A 27 10.93 5.36 -9.13
CA TYR A 27 11.46 4.04 -9.43
C TYR A 27 11.34 3.79 -10.95
N ARG A 28 11.75 4.79 -11.74
CA ARG A 28 12.03 4.63 -13.17
C ARG A 28 13.42 4.03 -13.37
N VAL A 29 13.71 2.94 -12.68
CA VAL A 29 14.95 2.18 -12.89
C VAL A 29 14.56 0.79 -13.36
N ALA A 30 14.42 0.68 -14.68
CA ALA A 30 14.72 -0.54 -15.44
C ALA A 30 13.95 -1.82 -15.09
N ALA A 31 12.62 -1.76 -15.05
CA ALA A 31 11.80 -2.98 -15.16
C ALA A 31 11.18 -3.02 -16.56
N GLU A 32 12.00 -3.49 -17.50
CA GLU A 32 11.55 -4.02 -18.78
C GLU A 32 10.41 -5.01 -18.50
N LYS A 33 9.24 -4.75 -19.10
CA LYS A 33 8.09 -5.65 -19.27
C LYS A 33 8.35 -7.07 -18.71
N VAL A 34 8.10 -7.27 -17.41
CA VAL A 34 7.97 -8.61 -16.84
C VAL A 34 6.67 -9.16 -17.40
N ALA A 35 6.76 -9.73 -18.60
CA ALA A 35 5.64 -10.35 -19.24
C ALA A 35 5.19 -11.49 -18.34
N MET A 36 3.87 -11.61 -18.14
CA MET A 36 3.19 -12.55 -17.24
C MET A 36 3.72 -14.00 -17.28
N TRP A 37 4.37 -14.40 -18.37
CA TRP A 37 5.08 -15.68 -18.48
C TRP A 37 6.28 -15.82 -17.52
N GLU A 38 7.02 -14.74 -17.22
CA GLU A 38 8.12 -14.76 -16.25
C GLU A 38 7.64 -14.92 -14.82
N ILE A 39 6.46 -14.35 -14.53
CA ILE A 39 5.73 -14.62 -13.29
C ILE A 39 5.49 -16.13 -13.28
N GLN A 40 4.64 -16.67 -14.16
CA GLN A 40 4.29 -18.10 -14.21
C GLN A 40 5.49 -19.07 -14.20
N HIS A 41 6.55 -18.80 -14.97
CA HIS A 41 7.71 -19.69 -15.09
C HIS A 41 8.64 -19.66 -13.87
N ARG A 42 8.67 -18.55 -13.11
CA ARG A 42 9.43 -18.45 -11.85
C ARG A 42 8.69 -19.10 -10.67
N PHE A 43 7.37 -19.31 -10.78
CA PHE A 43 6.65 -20.20 -9.87
C PHE A 43 6.88 -21.63 -10.31
N LYS A 44 7.92 -22.27 -9.78
CA LYS A 44 7.96 -23.73 -9.81
C LYS A 44 6.78 -24.24 -8.99
N THR A 45 5.77 -24.72 -9.72
CA THR A 45 4.61 -25.54 -9.32
C THR A 45 3.51 -24.84 -8.49
N GLU A 46 2.27 -24.91 -9.03
CA GLU A 46 0.97 -24.61 -8.40
C GLU A 46 0.54 -23.15 -8.17
N VAL A 47 0.95 -22.22 -9.04
CA VAL A 47 0.36 -20.86 -9.02
C VAL A 47 -0.23 -20.51 -10.38
N PHE A 48 -1.54 -20.34 -10.45
CA PHE A 48 -2.23 -19.80 -11.61
C PHE A 48 -2.34 -18.29 -11.47
N VAL A 49 -2.06 -17.58 -12.56
CA VAL A 49 -2.08 -16.12 -12.57
C VAL A 49 -2.88 -15.65 -13.77
N SER A 50 -3.88 -14.83 -13.50
CA SER A 50 -4.66 -14.11 -14.50
C SER A 50 -4.74 -12.64 -14.09
N SER A 51 -5.21 -11.80 -15.00
CA SER A 51 -5.41 -10.38 -14.73
C SER A 51 -6.69 -9.91 -15.37
N ARG A 52 -7.37 -8.97 -14.72
CA ARG A 52 -8.59 -8.35 -15.19
C ARG A 52 -8.55 -6.84 -14.96
N PRO A 53 -9.24 -6.03 -15.77
CA PRO A 53 -9.36 -4.60 -15.51
C PRO A 53 -10.13 -4.35 -14.21
N LYS A 54 -9.86 -3.21 -13.56
CA LYS A 54 -10.66 -2.71 -12.43
C LYS A 54 -12.01 -2.21 -12.97
N GLU A 55 -12.97 -3.10 -13.10
CA GLU A 55 -14.32 -2.76 -13.57
C GLU A 55 -15.17 -2.12 -12.46
N ASP A 56 -14.90 -2.47 -11.21
CA ASP A 56 -15.66 -1.99 -10.06
C ASP A 56 -15.23 -0.60 -9.60
N LYS A 57 -16.22 0.28 -9.42
CA LYS A 57 -16.02 1.66 -8.97
C LYS A 57 -15.26 1.77 -7.65
N TRP A 58 -15.36 0.79 -6.76
CA TRP A 58 -14.76 0.89 -5.43
C TRP A 58 -13.22 0.89 -5.45
N HIS A 59 -12.60 0.18 -6.40
CA HIS A 59 -11.14 0.19 -6.59
C HIS A 59 -10.65 1.52 -7.19
N LEU A 60 -11.53 2.21 -7.91
CA LEU A 60 -11.24 3.43 -8.66
C LEU A 60 -11.67 4.70 -7.92
N THR A 61 -12.53 4.58 -6.90
CA THR A 61 -13.04 5.73 -6.15
C THR A 61 -11.98 6.16 -5.14
N SER A 62 -11.46 7.39 -5.32
CA SER A 62 -10.62 8.06 -4.33
C SER A 62 -11.41 8.27 -3.04
N ASN A 63 -11.16 7.44 -2.04
CA ASN A 63 -11.71 7.57 -0.69
C ASN A 63 -10.57 7.76 0.32
N GLU A 64 -10.91 8.03 1.59
CA GLU A 64 -9.91 8.29 2.63
C GLU A 64 -8.91 7.13 2.80
N PHE A 65 -9.31 5.90 2.48
CA PHE A 65 -8.46 4.71 2.57
C PHE A 65 -7.43 4.60 1.44
N TRP A 66 -7.36 5.54 0.49
CA TRP A 66 -6.27 5.60 -0.48
C TRP A 66 -4.92 5.97 0.16
N TYR A 67 -4.96 6.64 1.31
CA TYR A 67 -3.77 7.13 1.99
C TYR A 67 -3.25 6.10 2.98
N TRP A 68 -1.93 5.92 2.99
CA TRP A 68 -1.25 4.95 3.84
C TRP A 68 -1.62 5.11 5.32
N ASP A 69 -1.58 6.34 5.83
CA ASP A 69 -1.85 6.59 7.25
C ASP A 69 -3.30 6.25 7.63
N ARG A 70 -4.25 6.46 6.71
CA ARG A 70 -5.67 6.19 6.93
C ARG A 70 -5.97 4.70 6.92
N ILE A 71 -5.41 3.93 5.99
CA ILE A 71 -5.61 2.48 5.97
C ILE A 71 -4.96 1.81 7.18
N ILE A 72 -3.79 2.28 7.63
CA ILE A 72 -3.13 1.78 8.83
C ILE A 72 -3.94 2.10 10.08
N GLU A 73 -4.44 3.32 10.21
CA GLU A 73 -5.28 3.71 11.35
C GLU A 73 -6.58 2.90 11.40
N SER A 74 -7.22 2.69 10.24
CA SER A 74 -8.42 1.86 10.12
C SER A 74 -8.15 0.41 10.52
N GLY A 75 -7.08 -0.20 9.99
CA GLY A 75 -6.73 -1.59 10.31
C GLY A 75 -6.37 -1.76 11.78
N LYS A 76 -5.68 -0.77 12.37
CA LYS A 76 -5.38 -0.74 13.81
C LYS A 76 -6.65 -0.69 14.65
N SER A 77 -7.54 0.26 14.35
CA SER A 77 -8.81 0.43 15.04
C SER A 77 -9.68 -0.84 14.98
N TYR A 78 -9.69 -1.52 13.83
CA TYR A 78 -10.46 -2.74 13.62
C TYR A 78 -9.86 -3.96 14.33
N MET A 79 -8.55 -4.21 14.16
CA MET A 79 -7.91 -5.44 14.62
C MET A 79 -7.63 -5.47 16.13
N VAL A 80 -7.29 -4.32 16.72
CA VAL A 80 -6.76 -4.26 18.09
C VAL A 80 -7.21 -3.04 18.89
N GLY A 81 -7.91 -2.09 18.26
CA GLY A 81 -8.35 -0.86 18.90
C GLY A 81 -7.23 0.16 19.12
N ASP A 82 -7.26 0.85 20.25
CA ASP A 82 -6.41 2.00 20.52
C ASP A 82 -5.06 1.59 21.11
N ILE A 83 -4.10 1.29 20.23
CA ILE A 83 -2.69 1.09 20.58
C ILE A 83 -1.79 2.09 19.82
N PRO A 84 -0.55 2.33 20.26
CA PRO A 84 0.40 3.12 19.49
C PRO A 84 0.66 2.51 18.10
N THR A 85 0.62 3.32 17.05
CA THR A 85 0.81 2.87 15.65
C THR A 85 2.13 2.12 15.44
N GLN A 86 3.20 2.51 16.13
CA GLN A 86 4.48 1.80 16.04
C GLN A 86 4.40 0.36 16.60
N GLU A 87 3.61 0.15 17.65
CA GLU A 87 3.40 -1.18 18.22
C GLU A 87 2.57 -2.06 17.28
N TYR A 88 1.51 -1.50 16.70
CA TYR A 88 0.71 -2.14 15.65
C TYR A 88 1.59 -2.59 14.47
N LEU A 89 2.38 -1.67 13.90
CA LEU A 89 3.27 -1.98 12.79
C LEU A 89 4.29 -3.06 13.16
N ARG A 90 4.85 -3.03 14.38
CA ARG A 90 5.78 -4.07 14.84
C ARG A 90 5.12 -5.46 14.91
N LYS A 91 3.87 -5.54 15.37
CA LYS A 91 3.15 -6.80 15.58
C LYS A 91 2.59 -7.40 14.29
N PHE A 92 2.08 -6.56 13.39
CA PHE A 92 1.32 -6.99 12.22
C PHE A 92 2.06 -6.85 10.89
N SER A 93 3.33 -6.43 10.92
CA SER A 93 4.19 -6.45 9.73
C SER A 93 4.86 -7.80 9.52
N SER A 94 4.96 -8.22 8.27
CA SER A 94 5.76 -9.38 7.86
C SER A 94 6.46 -9.10 6.51
N PRO A 95 7.57 -9.78 6.20
CA PRO A 95 8.20 -9.65 4.89
C PRO A 95 7.28 -10.18 3.77
N LEU A 96 7.40 -9.61 2.58
CA LEU A 96 6.79 -10.17 1.37
C LEU A 96 7.55 -11.43 0.93
N SER A 97 6.80 -12.46 0.55
CA SER A 97 7.36 -13.66 -0.07
C SER A 97 7.95 -13.32 -1.46
N LYS A 98 8.70 -14.26 -2.05
CA LYS A 98 9.30 -14.07 -3.39
C LYS A 98 8.24 -13.69 -4.43
N TRP A 99 7.09 -14.37 -4.40
CA TRP A 99 6.03 -14.10 -5.35
C TRP A 99 5.32 -12.78 -5.11
N GLN A 100 5.09 -12.43 -3.83
CA GLN A 100 4.43 -11.19 -3.50
C GLN A 100 5.26 -9.98 -3.94
N LYS A 101 6.59 -10.09 -3.93
CA LYS A 101 7.47 -9.05 -4.49
C LYS A 101 7.30 -8.89 -6.00
N LEU A 102 7.14 -9.99 -6.74
CA LEU A 102 6.89 -9.93 -8.18
C LEU A 102 5.51 -9.34 -8.48
N ALA A 103 4.48 -9.79 -7.76
CA ALA A 103 3.11 -9.26 -7.87
C ALA A 103 3.04 -7.76 -7.50
N TYR A 104 3.82 -7.32 -6.51
CA TYR A 104 3.96 -5.90 -6.17
C TYR A 104 4.48 -5.08 -7.34
N VAL A 105 5.58 -5.51 -7.97
CA VAL A 105 6.15 -4.80 -9.14
C VAL A 105 5.13 -4.74 -10.27
N TRP A 106 4.48 -5.87 -10.57
CA TRP A 106 3.45 -5.93 -11.59
C TRP A 106 2.29 -4.98 -11.31
N ALA A 107 1.79 -4.91 -10.07
CA ALA A 107 0.66 -4.06 -9.71
C ALA A 107 0.99 -2.57 -9.87
N ILE A 108 2.22 -2.16 -9.50
CA ILE A 108 2.70 -0.79 -9.70
C ILE A 108 2.77 -0.43 -11.19
N GLU A 109 3.16 -1.38 -12.04
CA GLU A 109 3.24 -1.18 -13.49
C GLU A 109 1.86 -1.20 -14.18
N ASN A 110 0.86 -1.82 -13.56
CA ASN A 110 -0.48 -2.02 -14.12
C ASN A 110 -1.56 -1.45 -13.18
N PRO A 111 -1.58 -0.12 -12.96
CA PRO A 111 -2.41 0.48 -11.93
C PRO A 111 -3.92 0.37 -12.19
N ASP A 112 -4.35 0.12 -13.42
CA ASP A 112 -5.77 -0.01 -13.79
C ASP A 112 -6.27 -1.47 -13.78
N SER A 113 -5.43 -2.40 -13.33
CA SER A 113 -5.71 -3.83 -13.36
C SER A 113 -5.65 -4.46 -11.96
N ILE A 114 -6.27 -5.63 -11.86
CA ILE A 114 -6.19 -6.55 -10.73
C ILE A 114 -5.47 -7.80 -11.20
N LEU A 115 -4.47 -8.24 -10.43
CA LEU A 115 -3.81 -9.53 -10.60
C LEU A 115 -4.52 -10.55 -9.72
N ASP A 116 -5.10 -11.57 -10.33
CA ASP A 116 -5.65 -12.71 -9.60
C ASP A 116 -4.57 -13.80 -9.55
N VAL A 117 -4.19 -14.21 -8.33
CA VAL A 117 -3.13 -15.20 -8.06
C VAL A 117 -3.72 -16.34 -7.25
N GLU A 118 -3.95 -17.47 -7.91
CA GLU A 118 -4.42 -18.70 -7.29
C GLU A 118 -3.23 -19.57 -6.90
N THR A 119 -3.15 -19.90 -5.62
CA THR A 119 -2.22 -20.88 -5.05
C THR A 119 -3.01 -22.12 -4.65
N SER A 120 -2.34 -23.23 -4.32
CA SER A 120 -3.02 -24.46 -3.88
C SER A 120 -3.97 -24.34 -2.68
N ARG A 121 -3.95 -23.22 -1.95
CA ARG A 121 -4.80 -23.01 -0.76
C ARG A 121 -5.61 -21.72 -0.79
N HIS A 122 -5.32 -20.80 -1.70
CA HIS A 122 -5.81 -19.43 -1.61
C HIS A 122 -5.91 -18.79 -2.97
N GLU A 123 -6.91 -17.93 -3.14
CA GLU A 123 -7.06 -17.01 -4.27
C GLU A 123 -6.82 -15.59 -3.79
N TRP A 124 -5.74 -14.99 -4.30
CA TRP A 124 -5.33 -13.65 -3.94
C TRP A 124 -5.72 -12.67 -5.04
N GLN A 125 -6.13 -11.48 -4.64
CA GLN A 125 -6.25 -10.32 -5.51
C GLN A 125 -5.15 -9.32 -5.14
N VAL A 126 -4.36 -8.91 -6.14
CA VAL A 126 -3.26 -7.97 -5.95
C VAL A 126 -3.45 -6.76 -6.87
N TYR A 127 -3.53 -5.59 -6.29
CA TYR A 127 -3.79 -4.36 -7.04
C TYR A 127 -3.28 -3.13 -6.29
N THR A 128 -3.03 -2.06 -7.03
CA THR A 128 -2.71 -0.74 -6.45
C THR A 128 -3.96 -0.07 -5.92
N ARG A 129 -3.83 0.63 -4.80
CA ARG A 129 -4.88 1.44 -4.22
C ARG A 129 -4.26 2.69 -3.61
N GLY A 130 -4.43 3.82 -4.28
CA GLY A 130 -3.80 5.07 -3.88
C GLY A 130 -2.29 4.94 -3.72
N GLU A 131 -1.81 5.04 -2.49
CA GLU A 131 -0.38 5.07 -2.13
C GLU A 131 0.26 3.70 -1.92
N TYR A 132 -0.50 2.61 -1.97
CA TYR A 132 -0.02 1.27 -1.63
C TYR A 132 -0.54 0.19 -2.59
N VAL A 133 0.02 -1.01 -2.46
CA VAL A 133 -0.49 -2.23 -3.09
C VAL A 133 -1.18 -3.07 -2.03
N GLU A 134 -2.37 -3.55 -2.35
CA GLU A 134 -3.17 -4.43 -1.52
C GLU A 134 -3.03 -5.88 -2.00
N PHE A 135 -2.88 -6.80 -1.04
CA PHE A 135 -2.95 -8.25 -1.23
C PHE A 135 -4.16 -8.73 -0.45
N SER A 136 -5.26 -8.96 -1.16
CA SER A 136 -6.54 -9.35 -0.59
C SER A 136 -6.80 -10.84 -0.78
N LEU A 137 -7.27 -11.50 0.28
CA LEU A 137 -7.96 -12.77 0.23
C LEU A 137 -9.46 -12.45 0.39
N PRO A 138 -10.25 -12.43 -0.70
CA PRO A 138 -11.62 -11.95 -0.67
C PRO A 138 -12.65 -13.04 -0.32
N HIS A 139 -12.21 -14.28 -0.11
CA HIS A 139 -13.09 -15.44 -0.05
C HIS A 139 -12.86 -16.25 1.23
N GLN A 140 -13.86 -16.25 2.11
CA GLN A 140 -13.82 -16.98 3.38
C GLN A 140 -13.62 -18.49 3.20
N ASP A 141 -14.15 -19.07 2.13
CA ASP A 141 -14.03 -20.50 1.77
C ASP A 141 -12.65 -20.88 1.22
N LYS A 142 -11.79 -19.90 0.92
CA LYS A 142 -10.46 -20.09 0.32
C LYS A 142 -9.33 -19.56 1.20
N GLY A 143 -9.44 -19.79 2.51
CA GLY A 143 -8.39 -19.54 3.49
C GLY A 143 -8.57 -18.29 4.36
N GLY A 144 -9.78 -17.74 4.42
CA GLY A 144 -10.17 -16.62 5.28
C GLY A 144 -10.07 -15.26 4.60
N GLU A 145 -10.80 -14.28 5.13
CA GLU A 145 -10.80 -12.92 4.57
C GLU A 145 -9.68 -12.11 5.22
N ARG A 146 -8.63 -11.83 4.43
CA ARG A 146 -7.46 -11.11 4.92
C ARG A 146 -6.96 -10.10 3.93
N ASN A 147 -6.68 -8.89 4.40
CA ASN A 147 -6.07 -7.85 3.59
C ASN A 147 -4.72 -7.45 4.15
N TYR A 148 -3.70 -7.52 3.31
CA TYR A 148 -2.38 -7.00 3.61
C TYR A 148 -2.04 -5.84 2.69
N VAL A 149 -1.36 -4.82 3.20
CA VAL A 149 -0.96 -3.64 2.41
C VAL A 149 0.55 -3.44 2.45
N THR A 150 1.12 -2.93 1.36
CA THR A 150 2.53 -2.56 1.28
C THR A 150 2.74 -1.30 0.45
N ARG A 151 3.60 -0.39 0.94
CA ARG A 151 4.04 0.79 0.18
C ARG A 151 5.44 0.64 -0.43
N ASN A 152 6.21 -0.37 0.00
CA ASN A 152 7.65 -0.45 -0.27
C ASN A 152 8.08 -1.72 -1.01
N GLY A 153 7.17 -2.67 -1.25
CA GLY A 153 7.51 -3.94 -1.90
C GLY A 153 8.47 -4.83 -1.11
N LYS A 154 8.70 -4.54 0.18
CA LYS A 154 9.56 -5.31 1.09
C LYS A 154 8.78 -5.96 2.22
N THR A 155 7.92 -5.18 2.88
CA THR A 155 7.14 -5.59 4.04
C THR A 155 5.66 -5.30 3.81
N LYS A 156 4.80 -6.18 4.28
CA LYS A 156 3.35 -6.02 4.26
C LYS A 156 2.81 -5.91 5.67
N VAL A 157 1.74 -5.16 5.85
CA VAL A 157 1.02 -4.98 7.12
C VAL A 157 -0.35 -5.61 6.96
N LEU A 158 -0.74 -6.48 7.89
CA LEU A 158 -2.11 -6.98 7.96
C LEU A 158 -3.03 -5.85 8.44
N VAL A 159 -4.10 -5.55 7.70
CA VAL A 159 -5.06 -4.47 8.02
C VAL A 159 -6.51 -4.95 8.14
N ASN A 160 -6.80 -6.18 7.72
CA ASN A 160 -8.08 -6.83 7.93
C ASN A 160 -7.86 -8.34 8.08
N GLU A 161 -8.53 -8.95 9.06
CA GLU A 161 -8.63 -10.39 9.28
C GLU A 161 -10.03 -10.67 9.84
N ASP A 162 -10.91 -11.23 9.01
CA ASP A 162 -12.28 -11.64 9.35
C ASP A 162 -12.40 -13.18 9.35
#